data_AF-A0A7C6Q1W8-F1
#
_entry.id   AF-A0A7C6Q1W8-F1
#
_cell.length_a   1.000
_cell.length_b   1.000
_cell.length_c   1.000
_cell.angle_alpha   90.00
_cell.angle_beta   90.00
_cell.angle_gamma   90.00
#
_symmetry.space_group_name_H-M   'P 1'
#
loop_
_entity.id
_entity.type
_entity.pdbx_description
1 polymer ?
#
loop_
_entity_poly.entity_id
_entity_poly.type
_entity_poly.pdbx_seq_one_letter_code
_entity_poly.pdbx_strand_id
1 'polypeptide(L)'
;MQAAIIKDIQLISNPILDYFFICITMMGSSLFYFLALPLFYWCIDKRFGLKLGLVLLSSIYVNTVIKNVTMVQRPIGYPGIRSIFTQSAGGYSFPSGHAQGTTTFWGTMMFKYNKKITKILGVAAIILVSISRLYLGVHWPVDIVGGILIALLVIIVAELVDSIIIEGKYDIKLIYKIILSLIVPLGLIILFPYNENFEYMALSSGTMIGYFIDQHYFKFTVNNTVKGQIAKLIIGLSIFAVILSTLKYLLPYTEIFNAFRYFIGGLWISIGAPLLFNKLKLNKKTL
;
A
#
# COMPACT_ATOMS: atom_id res chain seq x y z
N MET A 1 7.86 30.56 -7.42
CA MET A 1 8.93 29.72 -6.83
C MET A 1 8.80 28.23 -7.22
N GLN A 2 7.73 27.52 -6.83
CA GLN A 2 7.57 26.08 -7.12
C GLN A 2 7.62 25.73 -8.62
N ALA A 3 6.99 26.53 -9.48
CA ALA A 3 7.01 26.33 -10.92
C ALA A 3 8.40 26.49 -11.53
N ALA A 4 9.26 27.35 -10.97
CA ALA A 4 10.64 27.53 -11.46
C ALA A 4 11.44 26.25 -11.25
N ILE A 5 11.34 25.64 -10.06
CA ILE A 5 12.00 24.37 -9.74
C ILE A 5 11.61 23.27 -10.73
N ILE A 6 10.32 23.16 -11.06
CA ILE A 6 9.86 22.17 -12.06
C ILE A 6 10.45 22.47 -13.44
N LYS A 7 10.43 23.74 -13.86
CA LYS A 7 10.99 24.16 -15.15
C LYS A 7 12.48 23.87 -15.25
N ASP A 8 13.25 24.14 -14.19
CA ASP A 8 14.69 23.87 -14.13
C ASP A 8 14.97 22.37 -14.25
N ILE A 9 14.20 21.53 -13.54
CA ILE A 9 14.27 20.06 -13.69
C ILE A 9 13.93 19.63 -15.12
N GLN A 10 13.04 20.33 -15.81
CA GLN A 10 12.63 20.00 -17.17
C GLN A 10 13.61 20.49 -18.25
N LEU A 11 14.62 21.29 -17.91
CA LEU A 11 15.67 21.69 -18.87
C LEU A 11 16.48 20.50 -19.39
N ILE A 12 16.64 19.45 -18.59
CA ILE A 12 17.32 18.22 -19.01
C ILE A 12 16.41 17.27 -19.80
N SER A 13 15.13 17.62 -20.01
CA SER A 13 14.15 16.67 -20.52
C SER A 13 14.45 16.23 -21.94
N ASN A 14 14.33 14.92 -22.16
CA ASN A 14 14.50 14.26 -23.46
C ASN A 14 13.78 12.90 -23.43
N PRO A 15 13.52 12.28 -24.60
CA PRO A 15 12.77 11.03 -24.66
C PRO A 15 13.34 9.89 -23.79
N ILE A 16 14.67 9.77 -23.67
CA ILE A 16 15.30 8.71 -22.86
C ILE A 16 15.00 8.93 -21.38
N LEU A 17 15.17 10.17 -20.89
CA LEU A 17 14.84 10.50 -19.50
C LEU A 17 13.35 10.43 -19.21
N ASP A 18 12.49 10.70 -20.20
CA ASP A 18 11.04 10.52 -20.06
C ASP A 18 10.70 9.06 -19.76
N TYR A 19 11.20 8.11 -20.57
CA TYR A 19 10.98 6.69 -20.32
C TYR A 19 11.58 6.25 -18.99
N PHE A 20 12.79 6.71 -18.67
CA PHE A 20 13.43 6.41 -17.39
C PHE A 20 12.56 6.84 -16.20
N PHE A 21 12.11 8.11 -16.16
CA PHE A 21 11.29 8.60 -15.06
C PHE A 21 9.89 8.01 -15.02
N ILE A 22 9.33 7.61 -16.17
CA ILE A 22 8.10 6.82 -16.22
C ILE A 22 8.32 5.45 -15.54
N CYS A 23 9.40 4.73 -15.87
CA CYS A 23 9.71 3.45 -15.22
C CYS A 23 9.96 3.61 -13.71
N ILE A 24 10.75 4.61 -13.32
CA ILE A 24 11.03 4.91 -11.90
C ILE A 24 9.74 5.21 -11.15
N THR A 25 8.84 6.04 -11.70
CA THR A 25 7.60 6.38 -11.00
C THR A 25 6.70 5.18 -10.76
N MET A 26 6.82 4.09 -11.52
CA MET A 26 6.02 2.88 -11.31
C MET A 26 6.29 2.22 -9.96
N MET A 27 7.48 2.40 -9.38
CA MET A 27 7.79 1.95 -8.01
C MET A 27 6.93 2.64 -6.94
N GLY A 28 6.35 3.80 -7.26
CA GLY A 28 5.43 4.54 -6.41
C GLY A 28 3.95 4.19 -6.63
N SER A 29 3.63 3.27 -7.54
CA SER A 29 2.26 2.97 -7.96
C SER A 29 1.57 1.92 -7.08
N SER A 30 0.23 1.95 -7.05
CA SER A 30 -0.58 0.92 -6.38
C SER A 30 -0.32 -0.48 -6.93
N LEU A 31 0.01 -0.62 -8.22
CA LEU A 31 0.36 -1.89 -8.83
C LEU A 31 1.65 -2.49 -8.23
N PHE A 32 2.66 -1.65 -7.99
CA PHE A 32 3.89 -2.11 -7.34
C PHE A 32 3.59 -2.66 -5.95
N TYR A 33 2.83 -1.94 -5.12
CA TYR A 33 2.48 -2.41 -3.77
C TYR A 33 1.57 -3.65 -3.80
N PHE A 34 0.64 -3.72 -4.75
CA PHE A 34 -0.24 -4.87 -4.95
C PHE A 34 0.55 -6.16 -5.23
N LEU A 35 1.66 -6.07 -5.96
CA LEU A 35 2.55 -7.22 -6.22
C LEU A 35 3.53 -7.48 -5.07
N ALA A 36 4.04 -6.43 -4.42
CA ALA A 36 5.04 -6.54 -3.37
C ALA A 36 4.46 -7.07 -2.05
N LEU A 37 3.27 -6.64 -1.64
CA LEU A 37 2.69 -7.00 -0.34
C LEU A 37 2.44 -8.52 -0.19
N PRO A 38 1.85 -9.22 -1.17
CA PRO A 38 1.65 -10.66 -1.09
C PRO A 38 2.96 -11.45 -1.09
N LEU A 39 4.02 -10.94 -1.72
CA LEU A 39 5.37 -11.52 -1.61
C LEU A 39 5.82 -11.54 -0.13
N PHE A 40 5.69 -10.42 0.57
CA PHE A 40 6.05 -10.40 2.00
C PHE A 40 5.15 -11.31 2.84
N TYR A 41 3.84 -11.20 2.65
CA TYR A 41 2.86 -11.92 3.47
C TYR A 41 2.86 -13.44 3.24
N TRP A 42 2.94 -13.92 1.99
CA TRP A 42 2.88 -15.35 1.67
C TRP A 42 4.23 -16.06 1.63
N CYS A 43 5.33 -15.33 1.40
CA CYS A 43 6.61 -15.94 1.03
C CYS A 43 7.80 -15.57 1.93
N ILE A 44 7.79 -14.43 2.62
CA ILE A 44 8.97 -13.93 3.36
C ILE A 44 8.75 -13.92 4.87
N ASP A 45 7.84 -13.09 5.35
CA ASP A 45 7.54 -12.93 6.76
C ASP A 45 6.07 -12.48 6.87
N LYS A 46 5.20 -13.43 7.23
CA LYS A 46 3.75 -13.21 7.32
C LYS A 46 3.40 -12.02 8.22
N ARG A 47 4.03 -11.94 9.40
CA ARG A 47 3.73 -10.89 10.38
C ARG A 47 4.18 -9.53 9.85
N PHE A 48 5.38 -9.48 9.27
CA PHE A 48 5.89 -8.25 8.68
C PHE A 48 5.10 -7.84 7.42
N GLY A 49 4.70 -8.78 6.57
CA GLY A 49 3.86 -8.52 5.41
C GLY A 49 2.50 -7.93 5.79
N LEU A 50 1.91 -8.41 6.89
CA LEU A 50 0.69 -7.81 7.45
C LEU A 50 0.95 -6.37 7.91
N LYS A 51 1.99 -6.15 8.73
CA LYS A 51 2.36 -4.81 9.21
C LYS A 51 2.56 -3.86 8.04
N LEU A 52 3.39 -4.23 7.06
CA LEU A 52 3.69 -3.44 5.88
C LEU A 52 2.42 -3.07 5.09
N GLY A 53 1.51 -4.02 4.92
CA GLY A 53 0.21 -3.79 4.28
C GLY A 53 -0.66 -2.81 5.06
N LEU A 54 -0.79 -2.99 6.38
CA LEU A 54 -1.60 -2.12 7.23
C LEU A 54 -1.04 -0.69 7.28
N VAL A 55 0.28 -0.52 7.43
CA VAL A 55 0.92 0.81 7.44
C VAL A 55 0.73 1.51 6.09
N LEU A 56 0.82 0.79 4.97
CA LEU A 56 0.52 1.35 3.65
C LEU A 56 -0.95 1.76 3.51
N LEU A 57 -1.89 0.93 3.95
CA LEU A 57 -3.32 1.26 3.90
C LEU A 57 -3.67 2.45 4.81
N SER A 58 -3.08 2.54 6.01
CA SER A 58 -3.20 3.71 6.89
C SER A 58 -2.60 4.97 6.25
N SER A 59 -1.45 4.84 5.59
CA SER A 59 -0.84 5.94 4.83
C SER A 59 -1.75 6.41 3.70
N ILE A 60 -2.33 5.48 2.92
CA ILE A 60 -3.28 5.82 1.85
C ILE A 60 -4.49 6.56 2.41
N TYR A 61 -5.08 6.07 3.52
CA TYR A 61 -6.19 6.74 4.19
C TYR A 61 -5.86 8.21 4.54
N VAL A 62 -4.72 8.45 5.21
CA VAL A 62 -4.29 9.81 5.56
C VAL A 62 -4.05 10.66 4.30
N ASN A 63 -3.49 10.07 3.23
CA ASN A 63 -3.30 10.75 1.95
C ASN A 63 -4.64 11.19 1.34
N THR A 64 -5.61 10.28 1.25
CA THR A 64 -6.95 10.54 0.71
C THR A 64 -7.67 11.62 1.52
N VAL A 65 -7.60 11.57 2.86
CA VAL A 65 -8.21 12.60 3.72
C VAL A 65 -7.59 13.97 3.43
N ILE A 66 -6.26 14.10 3.48
CA ILE A 66 -5.60 15.39 3.28
C ILE A 66 -5.80 15.92 1.86
N LYS A 67 -5.81 15.05 0.85
CA LYS A 67 -6.14 15.43 -0.54
C LYS A 67 -7.49 16.09 -0.65
N ASN A 68 -8.51 15.46 -0.07
CA ASN A 68 -9.88 15.96 -0.17
C ASN A 68 -10.14 17.17 0.73
N VAL A 69 -9.37 17.35 1.80
CA VAL A 69 -9.46 18.56 2.65
C VAL A 69 -8.75 19.75 1.99
N THR A 70 -7.56 19.55 1.43
CA THR A 70 -6.73 20.66 0.92
C THR A 70 -7.06 21.06 -0.52
N MET A 71 -7.59 20.13 -1.31
CA MET A 71 -8.04 20.35 -2.69
C MET A 71 -7.03 21.07 -3.61
N VAL A 72 -5.74 20.94 -3.32
CA VAL A 72 -4.67 21.66 -4.05
C VAL A 72 -4.66 21.22 -5.51
N GLN A 73 -4.73 22.19 -6.42
CA GLN A 73 -4.67 21.92 -7.86
C GLN A 73 -3.27 21.51 -8.30
N ARG A 74 -3.21 20.58 -9.26
CA ARG A 74 -1.95 20.07 -9.82
C ARG A 74 -1.29 21.10 -10.75
N PRO A 75 0.02 21.00 -11.02
CA PRO A 75 0.69 21.81 -12.04
C PRO A 75 0.29 21.47 -13.49
N ILE A 76 -0.66 20.55 -13.71
CA ILE A 76 -1.09 20.12 -15.04
C ILE A 76 -1.73 21.29 -15.79
N GLY A 77 -1.16 21.65 -16.94
CA GLY A 77 -1.61 22.79 -17.75
C GLY A 77 -1.05 24.15 -17.29
N TYR A 78 -0.16 24.18 -16.28
CA TYR A 78 0.47 25.42 -15.84
C TYR A 78 1.45 25.95 -16.91
N PRO A 79 1.44 27.27 -17.24
CA PRO A 79 2.27 27.83 -18.31
C PRO A 79 3.77 27.51 -18.18
N GLY A 80 4.30 26.83 -19.19
CA GLY A 80 5.70 26.43 -19.29
C GLY A 80 6.09 25.21 -18.46
N ILE A 81 5.14 24.49 -17.84
CA ILE A 81 5.39 23.17 -17.26
C ILE A 81 4.91 22.11 -18.24
N ARG A 82 5.80 21.19 -18.60
CA ARG A 82 5.45 20.01 -19.41
C ARG A 82 4.82 18.95 -18.50
N SER A 83 3.61 18.49 -18.80
CA SER A 83 2.96 17.43 -18.03
C SER A 83 2.80 16.18 -18.86
N ILE A 84 3.44 15.09 -18.43
CA ILE A 84 3.40 13.78 -19.11
C ILE A 84 3.00 12.68 -18.11
N PHE A 85 2.49 11.57 -18.64
CA PHE A 85 2.02 10.44 -17.82
C PHE A 85 0.95 10.83 -16.78
N THR A 86 0.06 11.76 -17.17
CA THR A 86 -0.97 12.38 -16.31
C THR A 86 -2.03 11.39 -15.82
N GLN A 87 -2.23 10.27 -16.52
CA GLN A 87 -3.08 9.16 -16.07
C GLN A 87 -2.62 8.55 -14.73
N SER A 88 -1.35 8.74 -14.36
CA SER A 88 -0.82 8.33 -13.04
C SER A 88 -1.13 9.32 -11.91
N ALA A 89 -1.83 10.42 -12.22
CA ALA A 89 -1.98 11.59 -11.36
C ALA A 89 -3.46 12.01 -11.25
N GLY A 90 -4.33 11.12 -10.77
CA GLY A 90 -5.73 11.42 -10.48
C GLY A 90 -5.94 12.30 -9.23
N GLY A 91 -7.08 12.98 -9.15
CA GLY A 91 -7.49 13.79 -8.00
C GLY A 91 -6.57 14.99 -7.70
N TYR A 92 -6.61 15.46 -6.46
CA TYR A 92 -5.85 16.62 -5.98
C TYR A 92 -4.34 16.37 -5.88
N SER A 93 -3.54 17.45 -5.84
CA SER A 93 -2.08 17.40 -5.84
C SER A 93 -1.50 17.06 -4.47
N PHE A 94 -1.86 17.82 -3.43
CA PHE A 94 -1.25 17.70 -2.11
C PHE A 94 -1.94 16.64 -1.23
N PRO A 95 -1.22 15.77 -0.52
CA PRO A 95 0.21 15.46 -0.67
C PRO A 95 0.42 14.41 -1.78
N SER A 96 1.66 14.23 -2.24
CA SER A 96 1.95 13.27 -3.30
C SER A 96 1.84 11.83 -2.82
N GLY A 97 0.88 11.08 -3.38
CA GLY A 97 0.66 9.67 -3.03
C GLY A 97 1.82 8.74 -3.42
N HIS A 98 2.52 9.04 -4.52
CA HIS A 98 3.71 8.26 -4.92
C HIS A 98 4.88 8.47 -3.94
N ALA A 99 5.22 9.73 -3.64
CA ALA A 99 6.28 10.03 -2.68
C ALA A 99 5.96 9.48 -1.29
N GLN A 100 4.71 9.65 -0.84
CA GLN A 100 4.22 9.13 0.43
C GLN A 100 4.25 7.60 0.47
N GLY A 101 3.66 6.91 -0.51
CA GLY A 101 3.66 5.44 -0.56
C GLY A 101 5.06 4.84 -0.62
N THR A 102 5.97 5.42 -1.41
CA THR A 102 7.34 4.92 -1.56
C THR A 102 8.10 5.10 -0.24
N THR A 103 7.90 6.24 0.42
CA THR A 103 8.47 6.50 1.75
C THR A 103 7.90 5.55 2.79
N THR A 104 6.59 5.30 2.80
CA THR A 104 5.95 4.36 3.71
C THR A 104 6.50 2.95 3.54
N PHE A 105 6.57 2.45 2.32
CA PHE A 105 7.06 1.10 2.02
C PHE A 105 8.55 0.94 2.39
N TRP A 106 9.42 1.79 1.85
CA TRP A 106 10.86 1.67 2.09
C TRP A 106 11.25 2.07 3.50
N GLY A 107 10.58 3.06 4.10
CA GLY A 107 10.75 3.44 5.49
C GLY A 107 10.48 2.27 6.43
N THR A 108 9.33 1.62 6.30
CA THR A 108 8.97 0.44 7.10
C THR A 108 9.98 -0.70 6.90
N MET A 109 10.46 -0.92 5.67
CA MET A 109 11.53 -1.90 5.38
C MET A 109 12.85 -1.56 6.08
N MET A 110 13.24 -0.28 6.09
CA MET A 110 14.45 0.19 6.74
C MET A 110 14.39 -0.02 8.26
N PHE A 111 13.23 0.25 8.88
CA PHE A 111 13.00 -0.03 10.30
C PHE A 111 13.13 -1.53 10.62
N LYS A 112 12.48 -2.40 9.84
CA LYS A 112 12.50 -3.85 10.07
C LYS A 112 13.88 -4.49 9.90
N TYR A 113 14.57 -4.20 8.80
CA TYR A 113 15.79 -4.93 8.45
C TYR A 113 17.08 -4.24 8.93
N ASN A 114 17.07 -2.91 9.11
CA ASN A 114 18.22 -2.10 9.56
C ASN A 114 19.56 -2.39 8.85
N LYS A 115 19.56 -2.96 7.64
CA LYS A 115 20.77 -3.25 6.86
C LYS A 115 21.17 -2.04 6.02
N LYS A 116 22.48 -1.80 5.87
CA LYS A 116 23.04 -0.70 5.04
C LYS A 116 22.47 -0.72 3.62
N ILE A 117 22.39 -1.90 2.99
CA ILE A 117 21.85 -2.04 1.64
C ILE A 117 20.37 -1.65 1.54
N THR A 118 19.54 -2.03 2.52
CA THR A 118 18.13 -1.65 2.58
C THR A 118 17.96 -0.14 2.71
N LYS A 119 18.83 0.52 3.49
CA LYS A 119 18.84 1.98 3.63
C LYS A 119 19.22 2.68 2.33
N ILE A 120 20.29 2.23 1.68
CA ILE A 120 20.74 2.81 0.40
C ILE A 120 19.65 2.68 -0.67
N LEU A 121 19.11 1.47 -0.86
CA LEU A 121 18.06 1.22 -1.85
C LEU A 121 16.78 1.98 -1.52
N GLY A 122 16.41 2.05 -0.24
CA GLY A 122 15.22 2.78 0.21
C GLY A 122 15.32 4.28 -0.03
N VAL A 123 16.43 4.90 0.39
CA VAL A 123 16.67 6.33 0.16
C VAL A 123 16.73 6.64 -1.34
N ALA A 124 17.42 5.81 -2.12
CA ALA A 124 17.49 5.97 -3.57
C ALA A 124 16.09 5.90 -4.21
N ALA A 125 15.26 4.92 -3.83
CA ALA A 125 13.89 4.79 -4.34
C ALA A 125 13.03 6.01 -3.99
N ILE A 126 13.09 6.50 -2.74
CA ILE A 126 12.34 7.67 -2.29
C ILE A 126 12.73 8.91 -3.11
N ILE A 127 14.03 9.16 -3.27
CA ILE A 127 14.54 10.31 -4.03
C ILE A 127 14.15 10.20 -5.50
N LEU A 128 14.40 9.05 -6.13
CA LEU A 128 14.15 8.85 -7.56
C LEU A 128 12.66 8.97 -7.90
N VAL A 129 11.77 8.35 -7.11
CA VAL A 129 10.32 8.49 -7.30
C VAL A 129 9.87 9.93 -7.03
N SER A 130 10.42 10.60 -6.02
CA SER A 130 10.07 11.99 -5.72
C SER A 130 10.44 12.94 -6.86
N ILE A 131 11.65 12.81 -7.40
CA ILE A 131 12.12 13.59 -8.54
C ILE A 131 11.30 13.27 -9.79
N SER A 132 10.94 11.99 -10.01
CA SER A 132 10.12 11.62 -11.16
C SER A 132 8.78 12.35 -11.18
N ARG A 133 8.13 12.57 -10.03
CA ARG A 133 6.86 13.31 -9.97
C ARG A 133 6.98 14.79 -10.34
N LEU A 134 8.12 15.41 -10.03
CA LEU A 134 8.43 16.79 -10.43
C LEU A 134 8.79 16.85 -11.91
N TYR A 135 9.65 15.95 -12.38
CA TYR A 135 10.06 15.84 -13.78
C TYR A 135 8.85 15.65 -14.70
N LEU A 136 7.93 14.74 -14.35
CA LEU A 136 6.70 14.47 -15.10
C LEU A 136 5.69 15.64 -15.05
N GLY A 137 5.93 16.66 -14.22
CA GLY A 137 5.10 17.86 -14.14
C GLY A 137 3.69 17.61 -13.61
N VAL A 138 3.56 16.70 -12.62
CA VAL A 138 2.27 16.27 -12.06
C VAL A 138 2.09 16.60 -10.57
N HIS A 139 3.15 17.07 -9.91
CA HIS A 139 3.14 17.51 -8.52
C HIS A 139 4.00 18.75 -8.30
N TRP A 140 3.64 19.52 -7.29
CA TRP A 140 4.46 20.60 -6.76
C TRP A 140 5.51 20.06 -5.78
N PRO A 141 6.69 20.72 -5.62
CA PRO A 141 7.69 20.36 -4.62
C PRO A 141 7.13 20.21 -3.20
N VAL A 142 6.19 21.08 -2.79
CA VAL A 142 5.56 20.96 -1.47
C VAL A 142 4.75 19.67 -1.29
N ASP A 143 4.16 19.13 -2.36
CA ASP A 143 3.42 17.87 -2.32
C ASP A 143 4.34 16.69 -2.00
N ILE A 144 5.57 16.75 -2.49
CA ILE A 144 6.61 15.73 -2.26
C ILE A 144 7.05 15.77 -0.82
N VAL A 145 7.44 16.96 -0.33
CA VAL A 145 7.88 17.14 1.06
C VAL A 145 6.75 16.75 2.03
N GLY A 146 5.53 17.21 1.78
CA GLY A 146 4.36 16.83 2.58
C GLY A 146 4.12 15.33 2.59
N GLY A 147 4.19 14.68 1.42
CA GLY A 147 4.04 13.23 1.31
C GLY A 147 5.09 12.45 2.12
N ILE A 148 6.37 12.86 2.05
CA ILE A 148 7.46 12.24 2.81
C ILE A 148 7.22 12.43 4.32
N LEU A 149 6.91 13.64 4.77
CA LEU A 149 6.70 13.93 6.21
C LEU A 149 5.51 13.16 6.78
N ILE A 150 4.41 13.08 6.03
CA ILE A 150 3.22 12.33 6.43
C ILE A 150 3.54 10.82 6.50
N ALA A 151 4.26 10.28 5.52
CA ALA A 151 4.69 8.89 5.56
C ALA A 151 5.55 8.59 6.80
N LEU A 152 6.52 9.44 7.11
CA LEU A 152 7.36 9.29 8.29
C LEU A 152 6.54 9.30 9.59
N LEU A 153 5.57 10.21 9.70
CA LEU A 153 4.65 10.25 10.84
C LEU A 153 3.84 8.95 10.97
N VAL A 154 3.27 8.47 9.87
CA VAL A 154 2.51 7.20 9.84
C VAL A 154 3.39 6.02 10.25
N ILE A 155 4.64 5.95 9.77
CA ILE A 155 5.60 4.91 10.17
C ILE A 155 5.89 5.00 11.67
N ILE A 156 6.21 6.18 12.20
CA ILE A 156 6.52 6.35 13.63
C ILE A 156 5.34 5.90 14.49
N VAL A 157 4.13 6.34 14.16
CA VAL A 157 2.91 5.92 14.89
C VAL A 157 2.73 4.41 14.80
N ALA A 158 2.95 3.80 13.63
CA ALA A 158 2.84 2.35 13.48
C ALA A 158 3.89 1.57 14.29
N GLU A 159 5.13 2.06 14.35
CA GLU A 159 6.18 1.44 15.17
C GLU A 159 5.88 1.57 16.67
N LEU A 160 5.37 2.71 17.13
CA LEU A 160 4.92 2.91 18.51
C LEU A 160 3.75 1.99 18.87
N VAL A 161 2.77 1.84 17.97
CA VAL A 161 1.64 0.92 18.18
C VAL A 161 2.12 -0.53 18.24
N ASP A 162 3.01 -0.95 17.34
CA ASP A 162 3.57 -2.31 17.35
C ASP A 162 4.40 -2.57 18.61
N SER A 163 5.19 -1.60 19.10
CA SER A 163 5.94 -1.74 20.34
C SER A 163 5.02 -1.89 21.56
N ILE A 164 3.98 -1.05 21.67
CA ILE A 164 2.99 -1.14 22.76
C ILE A 164 2.28 -2.51 22.74
N ILE A 165 1.91 -3.01 21.56
CA ILE A 165 1.24 -4.31 21.43
C ILE A 165 2.18 -5.46 21.83
N ILE A 166 3.46 -5.40 21.45
CA ILE A 166 4.46 -6.42 21.79
C ILE A 166 4.77 -6.41 23.29
N GLU A 167 5.00 -5.22 23.86
CA GLU A 167 5.42 -5.06 25.26
C GLU A 167 4.28 -5.28 26.25
N GLY A 168 3.06 -4.88 25.88
CA GLY A 168 1.91 -4.91 26.77
C GLY A 168 1.40 -6.31 27.15
N LYS A 169 1.93 -7.39 26.55
CA LYS A 169 1.55 -8.80 26.79
C LYS A 169 0.02 -9.01 26.90
N TYR A 170 -0.77 -8.26 26.15
CA TYR A 170 -2.22 -8.32 26.24
C TYR A 170 -2.75 -9.61 25.59
N ASP A 171 -3.30 -10.52 26.39
CA ASP A 171 -4.03 -11.69 25.87
C ASP A 171 -5.47 -11.29 25.48
N ILE A 172 -5.59 -10.57 24.38
CA ILE A 172 -6.89 -10.18 23.84
C ILE A 172 -7.53 -11.38 23.14
N LYS A 173 -8.69 -11.81 23.64
CA LYS A 173 -9.50 -12.89 23.04
C LYS A 173 -9.80 -12.60 21.57
N LEU A 174 -9.87 -13.66 20.76
CA LEU A 174 -10.10 -13.58 19.31
C LEU A 174 -11.31 -12.70 18.95
N ILE A 175 -12.41 -12.83 19.68
CA ILE A 175 -13.64 -12.06 19.42
C ILE A 175 -13.40 -10.54 19.47
N TYR A 176 -12.62 -10.04 20.43
CA TYR A 176 -12.33 -8.61 20.52
C TYR A 176 -11.39 -8.14 19.40
N LYS A 177 -10.44 -8.99 18.98
CA LYS A 177 -9.60 -8.70 17.80
C LYS A 177 -10.44 -8.56 16.53
N ILE A 178 -11.42 -9.45 16.34
CA ILE A 178 -12.36 -9.39 15.20
C ILE A 178 -13.22 -8.12 15.29
N ILE A 179 -13.80 -7.83 16.45
CA ILE A 179 -14.62 -6.62 16.66
C ILE A 179 -13.81 -5.36 16.36
N LEU A 180 -12.59 -5.23 16.88
CA LEU A 180 -11.73 -4.07 16.60
C LEU A 180 -11.36 -3.96 15.12
N SER A 181 -11.14 -5.10 14.45
CA SER A 181 -10.86 -5.14 13.00
C SER A 181 -12.05 -4.68 12.14
N LEU A 182 -13.26 -4.67 12.69
CA LEU A 182 -14.46 -4.12 12.04
C LEU A 182 -14.69 -2.66 12.42
N ILE A 183 -14.71 -2.39 13.73
CA ILE A 183 -15.09 -1.07 14.27
C ILE A 183 -14.08 0.00 13.86
N VAL A 184 -12.78 -0.26 13.92
CA VAL A 184 -11.77 0.77 13.62
C VAL A 184 -11.86 1.20 12.15
N PRO A 185 -11.78 0.28 11.15
CA PRO A 185 -11.92 0.70 9.75
C PRO A 185 -13.29 1.30 9.43
N LEU A 186 -14.37 0.80 10.04
CA LEU A 186 -15.71 1.38 9.85
C LEU A 186 -15.81 2.80 10.40
N GLY A 187 -15.26 3.05 11.59
CA GLY A 187 -15.19 4.39 12.18
C GLY A 187 -14.41 5.36 11.30
N LEU A 188 -13.30 4.91 10.72
CA LEU A 188 -12.51 5.71 9.78
C LEU A 188 -13.28 6.04 8.49
N ILE A 189 -14.10 5.12 7.97
CA ILE A 189 -15.01 5.38 6.83
C ILE A 189 -16.06 6.42 7.22
N ILE A 190 -16.69 6.28 8.39
CA ILE A 190 -17.74 7.20 8.85
C ILE A 190 -17.19 8.61 9.05
N LEU A 191 -15.97 8.73 9.60
CA LEU A 191 -15.33 10.03 9.81
C LEU A 191 -15.00 10.74 8.48
N PHE A 192 -14.56 9.98 7.47
CA PHE A 192 -14.17 10.52 6.16
C PHE A 192 -14.65 9.61 5.02
N PRO A 193 -15.91 9.76 4.57
CA PRO A 193 -16.58 8.84 3.64
C PRO A 193 -16.21 9.11 2.17
N TYR A 194 -14.91 9.16 1.87
CA TYR A 194 -14.41 9.24 0.50
C TYR A 194 -14.39 7.86 -0.14
N ASN A 195 -14.73 7.74 -1.44
CA ASN A 195 -14.89 6.46 -2.15
C ASN A 195 -13.68 5.53 -1.99
N GLU A 196 -12.46 6.07 -2.10
CA GLU A 196 -11.21 5.32 -1.90
C GLU A 196 -11.11 4.69 -0.50
N ASN A 197 -11.61 5.38 0.53
CA ASN A 197 -11.57 4.89 1.91
C ASN A 197 -12.45 3.65 2.11
N PHE A 198 -13.57 3.54 1.41
CA PHE A 198 -14.42 2.33 1.46
C PHE A 198 -13.65 1.08 1.01
N GLU A 199 -12.89 1.19 -0.09
CA GLU A 199 -12.10 0.08 -0.62
C GLU A 199 -10.96 -0.32 0.33
N TYR A 200 -10.13 0.64 0.72
CA TYR A 200 -8.91 0.37 1.49
C TYR A 200 -9.17 -0.01 2.95
N MET A 201 -10.16 0.61 3.59
CA MET A 201 -10.53 0.28 4.97
C MET A 201 -11.21 -1.09 5.04
N ALA A 202 -12.06 -1.43 4.07
CA ALA A 202 -12.64 -2.76 4.00
C ALA A 202 -11.59 -3.85 3.71
N LEU A 203 -10.63 -3.57 2.81
CA LEU A 203 -9.48 -4.47 2.57
C LEU A 203 -8.67 -4.69 3.86
N SER A 204 -8.40 -3.63 4.62
CA SER A 204 -7.68 -3.74 5.90
C SER A 204 -8.45 -4.58 6.91
N SER A 205 -9.77 -4.37 7.01
CA SER A 205 -10.67 -5.11 7.91
C SER A 205 -10.68 -6.60 7.59
N GLY A 206 -10.93 -6.97 6.33
CA GLY A 206 -10.93 -8.37 5.90
C GLY A 206 -9.57 -9.05 6.10
N THR A 207 -8.48 -8.31 5.84
CA THR A 207 -7.11 -8.82 6.03
C THR A 207 -6.81 -9.07 7.51
N MET A 208 -7.20 -8.17 8.41
CA MET A 208 -6.99 -8.32 9.85
C MET A 208 -7.80 -9.49 10.41
N ILE A 209 -9.09 -9.59 10.05
CA ILE A 209 -9.96 -10.68 10.51
C ILE A 209 -9.40 -12.03 10.07
N GLY A 210 -9.10 -12.20 8.78
CA GLY A 210 -8.55 -13.46 8.28
C GLY A 210 -7.18 -13.77 8.87
N TYR A 211 -6.33 -12.76 9.14
CA TYR A 211 -5.07 -12.96 9.84
C TYR A 211 -5.27 -13.51 11.26
N PHE A 212 -6.19 -12.93 12.04
CA PHE A 212 -6.45 -13.37 13.41
C PHE A 212 -7.08 -14.76 13.48
N ILE A 213 -7.99 -15.08 12.56
CA ILE A 213 -8.55 -16.43 12.42
C ILE A 213 -7.44 -17.41 12.04
N ASP A 214 -6.58 -17.08 11.08
CA ASP A 214 -5.45 -17.94 10.70
C ASP A 214 -4.52 -18.19 11.89
N GLN A 215 -4.12 -17.15 12.63
CA GLN A 215 -3.26 -17.30 13.81
C GLN A 215 -3.87 -18.21 14.89
N HIS A 216 -5.19 -18.18 15.06
CA HIS A 216 -5.86 -18.96 16.08
C HIS A 216 -6.06 -20.43 15.67
N TYR A 217 -6.49 -20.69 14.44
CA TYR A 217 -6.93 -22.02 14.00
C TYR A 217 -5.94 -22.75 13.08
N PHE A 218 -5.27 -22.05 12.17
CA PHE A 218 -4.58 -22.69 11.03
C PHE A 218 -3.05 -22.55 11.06
N LYS A 219 -2.55 -21.42 11.58
CA LYS A 219 -1.14 -21.09 11.77
C LYS A 219 -0.31 -21.27 10.49
N PHE A 220 -0.73 -20.60 9.42
CA PHE A 220 -0.02 -20.67 8.13
C PHE A 220 1.45 -20.25 8.26
N THR A 221 2.33 -21.03 7.62
CA THR A 221 3.77 -20.76 7.52
C THR A 221 4.17 -20.45 6.07
N VAL A 222 5.18 -19.59 5.91
CA VAL A 222 5.58 -19.07 4.59
C VAL A 222 6.53 -19.98 3.81
N ASN A 223 7.05 -21.04 4.43
CA ASN A 223 8.22 -21.79 3.92
C ASN A 223 7.88 -22.68 2.71
N ASN A 224 8.59 -22.44 1.60
CA ASN A 224 8.65 -23.36 0.47
C ASN A 224 9.91 -23.10 -0.42
N THR A 225 10.14 -23.94 -1.41
CA THR A 225 11.10 -23.72 -2.51
C THR A 225 10.73 -22.47 -3.33
N VAL A 226 11.71 -21.90 -4.06
CA VAL A 226 11.49 -20.73 -4.93
C VAL A 226 10.36 -20.98 -5.94
N LYS A 227 10.34 -22.16 -6.58
CA LYS A 227 9.24 -22.55 -7.49
C LYS A 227 7.88 -22.55 -6.79
N GLY A 228 7.85 -23.04 -5.55
CA GLY A 228 6.64 -23.02 -4.71
C GLY A 228 6.19 -21.60 -4.35
N GLN A 229 7.11 -20.69 -4.03
CA GLN A 229 6.77 -19.29 -3.76
C GLN A 229 6.23 -18.58 -5.00
N ILE A 230 6.83 -18.81 -6.17
CA ILE A 230 6.32 -18.30 -7.45
C ILE A 230 4.90 -18.82 -7.70
N ALA A 231 4.66 -20.13 -7.48
CA ALA A 231 3.34 -20.72 -7.63
C ALA A 231 2.31 -20.08 -6.67
N LYS A 232 2.66 -19.82 -5.40
CA LYS A 232 1.79 -19.10 -4.46
C LYS A 232 1.39 -17.74 -4.99
N LEU A 233 2.35 -16.95 -5.49
CA LEU A 233 2.09 -15.61 -5.99
C LEU A 233 1.18 -15.63 -7.20
N ILE A 234 1.47 -16.49 -8.19
CA ILE A 234 0.65 -16.62 -9.40
C ILE A 234 -0.77 -17.05 -9.05
N ILE A 235 -0.92 -18.15 -8.31
CA ILE A 235 -2.25 -18.69 -7.96
C ILE A 235 -3.02 -17.70 -7.07
N GLY A 236 -2.39 -17.17 -6.03
CA GLY A 236 -3.01 -16.27 -5.07
C GLY A 236 -3.48 -14.96 -5.71
N LEU A 237 -2.64 -14.34 -6.55
CA LEU A 237 -2.98 -13.10 -7.26
C LEU A 237 -4.02 -13.34 -8.36
N SER A 238 -3.93 -14.45 -9.09
CA SER A 238 -4.88 -14.76 -10.17
C SER A 238 -6.28 -14.98 -9.61
N ILE A 239 -6.41 -15.77 -8.54
CA ILE A 239 -7.72 -16.00 -7.90
C ILE A 239 -8.22 -14.73 -7.23
N PHE A 240 -7.35 -13.91 -6.61
CA PHE A 240 -7.75 -12.60 -6.10
C PHE A 240 -8.35 -11.73 -7.20
N ALA A 241 -7.70 -11.64 -8.36
CA ALA A 241 -8.20 -10.88 -9.50
C ALA A 241 -9.55 -11.42 -10.01
N VAL A 242 -9.71 -12.75 -10.07
CA VAL A 242 -10.98 -13.39 -10.43
C VAL A 242 -12.07 -13.05 -9.41
N ILE A 243 -11.82 -13.19 -8.10
CA ILE A 243 -12.77 -12.86 -7.03
C ILE A 243 -13.25 -11.43 -7.17
N LEU A 244 -12.33 -10.46 -7.27
CA LEU A 244 -12.72 -9.05 -7.38
C LEU A 244 -13.47 -8.77 -8.69
N SER A 245 -13.03 -9.34 -9.81
CA SER A 245 -13.69 -9.11 -11.11
C SER A 245 -15.10 -9.71 -11.15
N THR A 246 -15.27 -10.93 -10.63
CA THR A 246 -16.58 -11.58 -10.52
C THR A 246 -17.51 -10.79 -9.61
N LEU A 247 -17.06 -10.39 -8.41
CA LEU A 247 -17.88 -9.59 -7.50
C LEU A 247 -18.23 -8.22 -8.08
N LYS A 248 -17.33 -7.60 -8.86
CA LYS A 248 -17.61 -6.35 -9.58
C LYS A 248 -18.73 -6.49 -10.61
N TYR A 249 -18.86 -7.65 -11.26
CA TYR A 249 -19.93 -7.92 -12.23
C TYR A 249 -21.26 -8.31 -11.56
N LEU A 250 -21.19 -9.02 -10.43
CA LEU A 250 -22.38 -9.50 -9.73
C LEU A 250 -23.05 -8.45 -8.83
N LEU A 251 -22.28 -7.51 -8.28
CA LEU A 251 -22.77 -6.56 -7.29
C LEU A 251 -23.03 -5.17 -7.92
N PRO A 252 -24.01 -4.41 -7.42
CA PRO A 252 -24.25 -3.04 -7.86
C PRO A 252 -23.02 -2.14 -7.64
N TYR A 253 -22.86 -1.14 -8.51
CA TYR A 253 -21.78 -0.17 -8.39
C TYR A 253 -22.11 0.90 -7.35
N THR A 254 -21.87 0.58 -6.07
CA THR A 254 -21.97 1.52 -4.94
C THR A 254 -20.78 1.37 -3.99
N GLU A 255 -20.52 2.39 -3.19
CA GLU A 255 -19.43 2.38 -2.20
C GLU A 255 -19.52 1.23 -1.20
N ILE A 256 -20.74 0.86 -0.79
CA ILE A 256 -20.97 -0.25 0.15
C ILE A 256 -20.64 -1.60 -0.50
N PHE A 257 -21.05 -1.81 -1.75
CA PHE A 257 -20.73 -3.04 -2.47
C PHE A 257 -19.26 -3.13 -2.89
N ASN A 258 -18.63 -1.98 -3.17
CA ASN A 258 -17.17 -1.91 -3.34
C ASN A 258 -16.45 -2.28 -2.03
N ALA A 259 -16.86 -1.71 -0.89
CA ALA A 259 -16.33 -2.09 0.42
C ALA A 259 -16.47 -3.60 0.66
N PHE A 260 -17.65 -4.18 0.42
CA PHE A 260 -17.86 -5.62 0.55
C PHE A 260 -16.92 -6.42 -0.36
N ARG A 261 -16.75 -6.02 -1.63
CA ARG A 261 -15.82 -6.66 -2.57
C ARG A 261 -14.38 -6.70 -2.03
N TYR A 262 -13.88 -5.57 -1.54
CA TYR A 262 -12.51 -5.50 -1.00
C TYR A 262 -12.36 -6.18 0.36
N PHE A 263 -13.42 -6.21 1.17
CA PHE A 263 -13.46 -7.01 2.39
C PHE A 263 -13.25 -8.50 2.10
N ILE A 264 -13.96 -9.04 1.11
CA ILE A 264 -13.76 -10.43 0.64
C ILE A 264 -12.34 -10.61 0.08
N GLY A 265 -11.82 -9.62 -0.65
CA GLY A 265 -10.41 -9.60 -1.08
C GLY A 265 -9.42 -9.71 0.08
N GLY A 266 -9.65 -8.99 1.18
CA GLY A 266 -8.82 -9.05 2.37
C GLY A 266 -8.85 -10.41 3.05
N LEU A 267 -10.03 -11.03 3.15
CA LEU A 267 -10.18 -12.41 3.63
C LEU A 267 -9.45 -13.40 2.71
N TRP A 268 -9.52 -13.22 1.39
CA TRP A 268 -8.75 -14.04 0.46
C TRP A 268 -7.25 -13.93 0.71
N ILE A 269 -6.70 -12.72 0.82
CA ILE A 269 -5.26 -12.51 1.03
C ILE A 269 -4.80 -13.19 2.33
N SER A 270 -5.57 -13.02 3.40
CA SER A 270 -5.13 -13.33 4.75
C SER A 270 -5.41 -14.75 5.22
N ILE A 271 -6.46 -15.40 4.70
CA ILE A 271 -6.85 -16.77 5.07
C ILE A 271 -7.21 -17.65 3.87
N GLY A 272 -7.89 -17.14 2.84
CA GLY A 272 -8.32 -17.94 1.70
C GLY A 272 -7.16 -18.55 0.90
N ALA A 273 -6.24 -17.70 0.45
CA ALA A 273 -5.02 -18.12 -0.26
C ALA A 273 -4.13 -19.02 0.62
N PRO A 274 -3.81 -18.67 1.88
CA PRO A 274 -3.13 -19.57 2.81
C PRO A 274 -3.72 -20.99 2.92
N LEU A 275 -5.04 -21.10 3.07
CA LEU A 275 -5.74 -22.40 3.13
C LEU A 275 -5.60 -23.18 1.82
N LEU A 276 -5.73 -22.49 0.69
CA LEU A 276 -5.52 -23.11 -0.62
C LEU A 276 -4.08 -23.59 -0.78
N PHE A 277 -3.08 -22.80 -0.38
CA PHE A 277 -1.68 -23.18 -0.46
C PHE A 277 -1.40 -24.44 0.37
N ASN A 278 -1.98 -24.55 1.56
CA ASN A 278 -1.91 -25.78 2.37
C ASN A 278 -2.54 -26.98 1.65
N LYS A 279 -3.73 -26.80 1.05
CA LYS A 279 -4.41 -27.86 0.28
C LYS A 279 -3.61 -28.33 -0.93
N LEU A 280 -2.94 -27.40 -1.61
CA LEU A 280 -2.06 -27.68 -2.76
C LEU A 280 -0.65 -28.15 -2.37
N LYS A 281 -0.38 -28.36 -1.07
CA LYS A 281 0.95 -28.73 -0.55
C LYS A 281 2.05 -27.73 -0.95
N LEU A 282 1.69 -26.46 -1.09
CA LEU A 282 2.60 -25.36 -1.37
C LEU A 282 3.23 -24.78 -0.09
N ASN A 283 3.04 -25.41 1.07
CA ASN A 283 3.78 -25.11 2.29
C ASN A 283 4.46 -26.36 2.80
N LYS A 284 5.74 -26.26 3.13
CA LYS A 284 6.39 -27.29 3.93
C LYS A 284 5.95 -27.08 5.37
N LYS A 285 5.29 -28.08 5.97
CA LYS A 285 5.22 -28.16 7.43
C LYS A 285 6.66 -28.26 7.92
N THR A 286 7.11 -27.29 8.71
CA THR A 286 8.28 -27.50 9.56
C THR A 286 7.96 -28.69 10.45
N LEU A 287 8.73 -29.77 10.29
CA LEU A 287 8.77 -30.89 11.22
C LEU A 287 9.16 -30.38 12.60
#